data_AF-A0A6B1EWK4-F1
#
_entry.id   AF-A0A6B1EWK4-F1
#
_cell.length_a   1.000
_cell.length_b   1.000
_cell.length_c   1.000
_cell.angle_alpha   90.00
_cell.angle_beta   90.00
_cell.angle_gamma   90.00
#
_symmetry.space_group_name_H-M   'P 1'
#
loop_
_entity.id
_entity.type
_entity.pdbx_description
1 polymer ?
#
loop_
_entity_poly.entity_id
_entity_poly.type
_entity_poly.pdbx_seq_one_letter_code
_entity_poly.pdbx_strand_id
1 'polypeptide(L)' 'MADLDGEIYLKVEVPPTADVNGDGVVNIQDLVIVANAFGEAAPDLNGDGVVNIQDLVIVANAF' A
#
# COMPACT_ATOMS: atom_id res chain seq x y z
N MET A 1 -21.53 4.65 -7.17
CA MET A 1 -22.24 5.71 -7.91
C MET A 1 -21.16 6.71 -8.29
N ALA A 2 -20.94 6.95 -9.58
CA ALA A 2 -19.99 7.97 -10.03
C ALA A 2 -20.50 9.35 -9.58
N ASP A 3 -19.62 10.18 -9.04
CA ASP A 3 -19.90 11.60 -8.83
C ASP A 3 -19.96 12.33 -10.17
N LEU A 4 -20.68 13.45 -10.15
CA LEU A 4 -21.15 14.18 -11.33
C LEU A 4 -20.37 15.47 -11.58
N ASP A 5 -19.17 15.62 -11.02
CA ASP A 5 -18.39 16.87 -11.09
C ASP A 5 -17.34 16.93 -12.21
N GLY A 6 -17.16 15.85 -12.98
CA GLY A 6 -16.43 15.91 -14.25
C GLY A 6 -14.90 15.98 -14.11
N GLU A 7 -14.37 15.68 -12.93
CA GLU A 7 -12.98 15.27 -12.78
C GLU A 7 -12.86 13.88 -13.44
N ILE A 8 -12.21 13.80 -14.60
CA ILE A 8 -11.76 12.51 -15.12
C ILE A 8 -10.70 12.06 -14.12
N TYR A 9 -11.09 11.22 -13.16
CA TYR A 9 -10.16 10.61 -12.24
C TYR A 9 -9.12 9.84 -13.06
N LEU A 10 -7.99 10.48 -13.34
CA LEU A 10 -6.72 9.81 -13.13
C LEU A 10 -6.63 9.59 -11.62
N LYS A 11 -7.47 8.66 -11.11
CA LYS A 11 -7.16 7.97 -9.88
C LYS A 11 -5.88 7.25 -10.29
N VAL A 12 -4.75 7.79 -9.89
CA VAL A 12 -3.63 6.91 -9.57
C VAL A 12 -4.27 5.95 -8.59
N GLU A 13 -4.66 4.78 -9.08
CA GLU A 13 -5.23 3.75 -8.22
C GLU A 13 -4.10 3.41 -7.27
N VAL A 14 -4.11 4.08 -6.11
CA VAL A 14 -3.29 3.68 -4.99
C VAL A 14 -3.57 2.20 -4.83
N PRO A 15 -2.56 1.32 -5.00
CA PRO A 15 -2.79 -0.09 -4.87
C PRO A 15 -3.46 -0.31 -3.52
N PRO A 16 -4.65 -0.95 -3.46
CA PRO A 16 -5.29 -1.21 -2.17
C PRO A 16 -4.40 -2.05 -1.25
N THR A 17 -3.33 -2.66 -1.78
CA THR A 17 -2.29 -3.36 -1.03
C THR A 17 -1.37 -2.44 -0.23
N ALA A 18 -1.34 -1.13 -0.47
CA ALA A 18 -0.51 -0.18 0.26
C ALA A 18 -1.15 0.33 1.56
N ASP A 19 -2.47 0.24 1.69
CA ASP A 19 -3.21 0.44 2.94
C ASP A 19 -3.18 -0.87 3.74
N VAL A 20 -2.08 -1.09 4.44
CA VAL A 20 -1.76 -2.36 5.09
C VAL A 20 -2.58 -2.55 6.36
N ASN A 21 -2.95 -1.46 7.03
CA ASN A 21 -3.78 -1.51 8.24
C ASN A 21 -5.29 -1.44 7.96
N GLY A 22 -5.70 -1.09 6.73
CA GLY A 22 -7.09 -1.03 6.29
C GLY A 22 -7.86 0.17 6.85
N ASP A 23 -7.18 1.26 7.23
CA ASP A 23 -7.80 2.47 7.80
C ASP A 23 -8.29 3.47 6.74
N GLY A 24 -8.01 3.20 5.46
CA GLY A 24 -8.39 4.03 4.32
C GLY A 24 -7.40 5.14 3.99
N VAL A 25 -6.25 5.22 4.67
CA VAL A 25 -5.22 6.24 4.47
C VAL A 25 -3.84 5.61 4.46
N VAL A 26 -3.16 5.60 3.31
CA VAL A 26 -1.74 5.22 3.25
C VAL A 26 -0.90 6.27 3.98
N ASN A 27 -0.27 5.89 5.08
CA ASN A 27 0.58 6.78 5.88
C ASN A 27 1.73 6.02 6.57
N ILE A 28 2.36 6.65 7.56
CA ILE A 28 3.54 6.08 8.22
C ILE A 28 3.23 4.79 8.98
N GLN A 29 1.97 4.59 9.37
CA GLN A 29 1.53 3.38 10.07
C GLN A 29 1.67 2.15 9.17
N ASP A 30 1.34 2.25 7.89
CA ASP A 30 1.49 1.16 6.91
C ASP A 30 2.96 0.78 6.71
N LEU A 31 3.83 1.79 6.56
CA LEU A 31 5.28 1.61 6.46
C LEU A 31 5.84 0.89 7.69
N VAL A 32 5.39 1.27 8.89
CA VAL A 32 5.83 0.63 10.14
C VAL A 32 5.36 -0.83 10.23
N ILE A 33 4.17 -1.17 9.73
CA ILE A 33 3.70 -2.56 9.71
C ILE A 33 4.59 -3.42 8.82
N VAL A 34 4.90 -2.96 7.61
CA VAL A 34 5.79 -3.70 6.69
C VAL A 34 7.20 -3.82 7.29
N ALA A 35 7.75 -2.73 7.85
CA ALA A 35 9.08 -2.75 8.46
C ALA A 35 9.18 -3.71 9.67
N ASN A 36 8.13 -3.81 10.48
CA ASN A 36 8.10 -4.74 11.62
C ASN A 36 8.04 -6.21 11.21
N ALA A 37 7.63 -6.50 9.98
CA ALA A 37 7.53 -7.84 9.43
C ALA A 37 8.74 -8.22 8.55
N PHE A 38 9.83 -7.46 8.57
CA PHE A 38 10.97 -7.69 7.67
C PHE A 38 11.55 -9.11 7.83
N GLY A 39 11.62 -9.85 6.72
CA GLY A 39 12.06 -11.25 6.68
C GLY A 39 10.96 -12.29 6.96
N GLU A 40 9.75 -11.86 7.30
CA GLU A 40 8.58 -12.75 7.46
C GLU A 40 7.92 -13.05 6.11
N ALA A 41 6.94 -13.96 6.10
CA ALA A 41 6.17 -14.31 4.91
C ALA A 41 4.98 -13.38 4.62
N ALA A 42 4.63 -12.48 5.54
CA ALA A 42 3.51 -11.54 5.38
C ALA A 42 3.75 -10.26 6.20
N PRO A 43 3.31 -9.07 5.72
CA PRO A 43 2.56 -8.83 4.49
C PRO A 43 3.47 -8.72 3.25
N ASP A 44 3.52 -9.79 2.45
CA ASP A 44 4.24 -9.90 1.18
C ASP A 44 3.38 -9.25 0.10
N LEU A 45 3.68 -7.98 -0.20
CA LEU A 45 2.86 -7.13 -1.05
C LEU A 45 3.13 -7.36 -2.54
N ASN A 46 4.31 -7.90 -2.88
CA ASN A 46 4.68 -8.24 -4.25
C ASN A 46 4.52 -9.74 -4.59
N GLY A 47 4.28 -10.59 -3.60
CA GLY A 47 4.07 -12.03 -3.76
C GLY A 47 5.37 -12.82 -4.01
N ASP A 48 6.54 -12.31 -3.61
CA ASP A 48 7.84 -12.96 -3.83
C ASP A 48 8.21 -13.98 -2.74
N GLY A 49 7.39 -14.08 -1.70
CA GLY A 49 7.52 -15.03 -0.59
C GLY A 49 8.29 -14.50 0.62
N VAL A 50 8.77 -13.25 0.62
CA VAL A 50 9.45 -12.65 1.77
C VAL A 50 9.28 -11.14 1.85
N VAL A 51 8.88 -10.64 3.02
CA VAL A 51 8.83 -9.20 3.28
C VAL A 51 10.23 -8.61 3.24
N ASN A 52 10.47 -7.73 2.29
CA ASN A 52 11.74 -7.07 2.07
C ASN A 52 11.56 -5.60 1.66
N ILE A 53 12.64 -4.98 1.16
CA ILE A 53 12.63 -3.56 0.79
C ILE A 53 11.66 -3.26 -0.35
N GLN A 54 11.35 -4.23 -1.21
CA GLN A 54 10.41 -4.06 -2.32
C GLN A 54 8.99 -3.80 -1.80
N ASP A 55 8.58 -4.46 -0.72
CA ASP A 55 7.28 -4.23 -0.08
C ASP A 55 7.18 -2.83 0.54
N LEU A 56 8.26 -2.37 1.17
CA LEU A 56 8.35 -0.99 1.68
C LEU A 56 8.23 0.04 0.55
N VAL A 57 8.84 -0.23 -0.61
CA VAL A 57 8.76 0.64 -1.78
C VAL A 57 7.33 0.67 -2.36
N ILE A 58 6.58 -0.44 -2.29
CA ILE A 58 5.17 -0.46 -2.69
C ILE A 58 4.35 0.53 -1.86
N VAL A 59 4.50 0.51 -0.53
CA VAL A 59 3.80 1.45 0.36
C VAL A 59 4.30 2.88 0.15
N ALA A 60 5.61 3.10 0.03
CA ALA A 60 6.18 4.44 -0.13
C ALA A 60 5.78 5.12 -1.44
N ASN A 61 5.57 4.37 -2.52
CA ASN A 61 5.09 4.91 -3.80
C ASN A 61 3.61 5.34 -3.75
N ALA A 62 2.88 4.90 -2.74
CA ALA A 62 1.47 5.19 -2.52
C ALA A 62 1.21 6.25 -1.43
N PHE A 63 2.27 6.77 -0.81
CA PHE A 63 2.24 7.76 0.27
C PHE A 63 1.94 9.19 -0.21
#